data_AF-A0A1F3DMX9-F1
#
_entry.id   AF-A0A1F3DMX9-F1
#
_cell.length_a   1.000
_cell.length_b   1.000
_cell.length_c   1.000
_cell.angle_alpha   90.00
_cell.angle_beta   90.00
_cell.angle_gamma   90.00
#
_symmetry.space_group_name_H-M   'P 1'
#
loop_
_entity.id
_entity.type
_entity.pdbx_description
1 polymer ?
#
loop_
_entity_poly.entity_id
_entity_poly.type
_entity_poly.pdbx_seq_one_letter_code
_entity_poly.pdbx_strand_id
1 'polypeptide(L)'
;MIKIKKSDKPKDSFHYNDSDIQAKIRDDFYHLCYVCEEYTPRQFEIDHFFPQSVYEDKTHEWNNLFFICSKCNKIKLNSYNKCVETEILNCCCDEVENLINLEFDSINDCVKITSNNQENKVIKTIELLNKIYNGINSTSNSYKYIREEIKKEIVDIDSKIEIYNQASIAEKKYADEIGKLLKKNTKSKSSNFVSFKRTYVKNETNLINVFEEYFD
;
A
#
# COMPACT_ATOMS: atom_id res chain seq x y z
N MET A 1 -1.78 -2.52 1.10
CA MET A 1 -2.61 -1.33 0.89
C MET A 1 -2.70 -0.61 2.22
N ILE A 2 -2.33 0.66 2.31
CA ILE A 2 -2.35 1.38 3.59
C ILE A 2 -3.71 2.00 3.91
N LYS A 3 -4.06 2.16 5.19
CA LYS A 3 -5.29 2.87 5.58
C LYS A 3 -5.26 4.32 5.11
N ILE A 4 -6.24 4.72 4.32
CA ILE A 4 -6.41 6.09 3.81
C ILE A 4 -7.60 6.76 4.50
N LYS A 5 -7.41 8.01 4.93
CA LYS A 5 -8.51 8.86 5.39
C LYS A 5 -8.63 10.02 4.41
N LYS A 6 -9.70 9.99 3.63
CA LYS A 6 -9.98 11.05 2.65
C LYS A 6 -10.50 12.29 3.35
N SER A 7 -10.13 13.43 2.81
CA SER A 7 -10.70 14.72 3.18
C SER A 7 -12.05 14.94 2.50
N ASP A 8 -12.73 16.03 2.80
CA ASP A 8 -14.00 16.36 2.15
C ASP A 8 -13.82 16.69 0.66
N LYS A 9 -14.84 16.34 -0.13
CA LYS A 9 -14.88 16.68 -1.55
C LYS A 9 -14.82 18.21 -1.73
N PRO A 10 -14.00 18.74 -2.67
CA PRO A 10 -14.08 20.14 -3.09
C PRO A 10 -15.50 20.56 -3.47
N LYS A 11 -15.93 21.75 -3.01
CA LYS A 11 -17.34 22.19 -3.11
C LYS A 11 -17.78 22.56 -4.53
N ASP A 12 -16.88 23.11 -5.33
CA ASP A 12 -17.21 23.73 -6.61
C ASP A 12 -16.89 22.83 -7.82
N SER A 13 -16.60 21.55 -7.57
CA SER A 13 -16.12 20.63 -8.60
C SER A 13 -16.96 19.37 -8.68
N PHE A 14 -17.26 18.98 -9.90
CA PHE A 14 -18.33 18.03 -10.20
C PHE A 14 -17.77 16.74 -10.78
N HIS A 15 -16.72 16.83 -11.60
CA HIS A 15 -16.19 15.71 -12.35
C HIS A 15 -14.87 15.20 -11.80
N TYR A 16 -14.63 13.90 -11.93
CA TYR A 16 -13.41 13.26 -11.41
C TYR A 16 -12.13 13.74 -12.12
N ASN A 17 -12.28 14.31 -13.33
CA ASN A 17 -11.19 14.88 -14.11
C ASN A 17 -10.95 16.36 -13.82
N ASP A 18 -11.72 17.00 -12.93
CA ASP A 18 -11.45 18.36 -12.49
C ASP A 18 -10.10 18.42 -11.74
N SER A 19 -9.32 19.47 -12.02
CA SER A 19 -7.92 19.54 -11.57
C SER A 19 -7.76 19.57 -10.04
N ASP A 20 -8.73 20.15 -9.35
CA ASP A 20 -8.77 20.23 -7.89
C ASP A 20 -9.20 18.90 -7.25
N ILE A 21 -10.13 18.16 -7.88
CA ILE A 21 -10.46 16.78 -7.51
C ILE A 21 -9.24 15.89 -7.63
N GLN A 22 -8.53 15.96 -8.76
CA GLN A 22 -7.31 15.21 -8.99
C GLN A 22 -6.19 15.58 -8.01
N ALA A 23 -6.00 16.86 -7.72
CA ALA A 23 -5.03 17.33 -6.73
C ALA A 23 -5.39 16.82 -5.34
N LYS A 24 -6.67 16.89 -4.95
CA LYS A 24 -7.13 16.46 -3.63
C LYS A 24 -7.01 14.96 -3.41
N ILE A 25 -7.37 14.15 -4.41
CA ILE A 25 -7.15 12.69 -4.38
C ILE A 25 -5.66 12.37 -4.27
N ARG A 26 -4.83 13.06 -5.03
CA ARG A 26 -3.39 12.87 -4.98
C ARG A 26 -2.82 13.12 -3.58
N ASP A 27 -3.25 14.20 -2.93
CA ASP A 27 -2.81 14.55 -1.58
C ASP A 27 -3.33 13.55 -0.52
N ASP A 28 -4.62 13.18 -0.59
CA ASP A 28 -5.24 12.25 0.35
C ASP A 28 -4.59 10.85 0.33
N PHE A 29 -4.11 10.43 -0.83
CA PHE A 29 -3.40 9.16 -1.03
C PHE A 29 -1.88 9.30 -0.93
N TYR A 30 -1.37 10.47 -0.52
CA TYR A 30 0.06 10.73 -0.33
C TYR A 30 0.91 10.41 -1.57
N HIS A 31 0.33 10.58 -2.76
CA HIS A 31 0.90 10.21 -4.05
C HIS A 31 1.26 8.72 -4.19
N LEU A 32 0.74 7.83 -3.34
CA LEU A 32 0.96 6.39 -3.42
C LEU A 32 -0.20 5.71 -4.14
N CYS A 33 0.12 4.79 -5.04
CA CYS A 33 -0.87 3.87 -5.58
C CYS A 33 -1.55 3.11 -4.44
N TYR A 34 -2.87 3.19 -4.33
CA TYR A 34 -3.59 2.59 -3.20
C TYR A 34 -3.48 1.05 -3.17
N VAL A 35 -3.18 0.42 -4.31
CA VAL A 35 -3.01 -1.03 -4.45
C VAL A 35 -1.58 -1.44 -4.13
N CYS A 36 -0.60 -0.89 -4.85
CA CYS A 36 0.78 -1.37 -4.80
C CYS A 36 1.73 -0.55 -3.93
N GLU A 37 1.28 0.61 -3.41
CA GLU A 37 2.03 1.52 -2.54
C GLU A 37 3.29 2.10 -3.17
N GLU A 38 3.38 2.08 -4.50
CA GLU A 38 4.44 2.76 -5.23
C GLU A 38 4.10 4.25 -5.39
N TYR A 39 5.05 5.09 -5.03
CA TYR A 39 5.00 6.55 -5.13
C TYR A 39 5.02 6.97 -6.60
N THR A 40 3.90 7.54 -7.06
CA THR A 40 3.64 7.85 -8.47
C THR A 40 3.22 9.31 -8.65
N PRO A 41 4.11 10.30 -8.44
CA PRO A 41 3.71 11.70 -8.28
C PRO A 41 3.17 12.36 -9.57
N ARG A 42 3.45 11.80 -10.75
CA ARG A 42 3.15 12.42 -12.06
C ARG A 42 2.24 11.59 -12.98
N GLN A 43 2.26 10.26 -12.89
CA GLN A 43 1.62 9.36 -13.86
C GLN A 43 0.54 8.48 -13.19
N PHE A 44 -0.29 9.10 -12.34
CA PHE A 44 -1.41 8.42 -11.72
C PHE A 44 -2.68 8.59 -12.53
N GLU A 45 -3.66 7.74 -12.25
CA GLU A 45 -5.00 7.77 -12.81
C GLU A 45 -6.01 7.81 -11.65
N ILE A 46 -7.21 8.31 -11.93
CA ILE A 46 -8.35 8.19 -11.01
C ILE A 46 -9.03 6.84 -11.28
N ASP A 47 -8.89 5.91 -10.35
CA ASP A 47 -9.65 4.67 -10.35
C ASP A 47 -11.04 4.90 -9.75
N HIS A 48 -12.03 4.27 -10.35
CA HIS A 48 -13.33 4.10 -9.74
C HIS A 48 -13.30 2.76 -9.01
N PHE A 49 -13.33 2.79 -7.67
CA PHE A 49 -13.22 1.59 -6.85
C PHE A 49 -14.24 0.54 -7.32
N PHE A 50 -15.51 0.92 -7.39
CA PHE A 50 -16.54 0.29 -8.19
C PHE A 50 -16.53 0.89 -9.61
N PRO A 51 -16.26 0.07 -10.65
CA PRO A 51 -16.01 0.55 -12.00
C PRO A 51 -17.26 1.17 -12.62
N GLN A 52 -17.09 2.31 -13.28
CA GLN A 52 -18.15 3.04 -13.99
C GLN A 52 -18.93 2.16 -15.00
N SER A 53 -18.28 1.20 -15.65
CA SER A 53 -18.93 0.32 -16.63
C SER A 53 -20.02 -0.59 -16.04
N VAL A 54 -20.07 -0.70 -14.71
CA VAL A 54 -21.07 -1.49 -13.97
C VAL A 54 -21.89 -0.62 -13.03
N TYR A 55 -21.26 0.38 -12.41
CA TYR A 55 -21.86 1.28 -11.42
C TYR A 55 -21.79 2.73 -11.89
N GLU A 56 -22.56 3.06 -12.93
CA GLU A 56 -22.56 4.38 -13.56
C GLU A 56 -22.96 5.50 -12.57
N ASP A 57 -23.90 5.20 -11.67
CA ASP A 57 -24.34 6.08 -10.59
C ASP A 57 -23.21 6.47 -9.61
N LYS A 58 -22.15 5.64 -9.53
CA LYS A 58 -21.01 5.85 -8.62
C LYS A 58 -19.85 6.62 -9.24
N THR A 59 -19.95 7.01 -10.51
CA THR A 59 -18.85 7.64 -11.26
C THR A 59 -18.33 8.93 -10.59
N HIS A 60 -19.22 9.69 -9.93
CA HIS A 60 -18.86 10.96 -9.31
C HIS A 60 -18.91 10.93 -7.77
N GLU A 61 -19.12 9.75 -7.19
CA GLU A 61 -19.09 9.57 -5.74
C GLU A 61 -17.66 9.75 -5.23
N TRP A 62 -17.46 10.72 -4.33
CA TRP A 62 -16.13 10.99 -3.76
C TRP A 62 -15.49 9.74 -3.17
N ASN A 63 -16.26 8.94 -2.41
CA ASN A 63 -15.77 7.72 -1.78
C ASN A 63 -15.51 6.57 -2.76
N ASN A 64 -15.81 6.75 -4.06
CA ASN A 64 -15.52 5.81 -5.13
C ASN A 64 -14.24 6.18 -5.92
N LEU A 65 -13.64 7.36 -5.71
CA LEU A 65 -12.46 7.81 -6.47
C LEU A 65 -11.15 7.53 -5.72
N PHE A 66 -10.20 6.86 -6.37
CA PHE A 66 -8.95 6.40 -5.77
C PHE A 66 -7.74 6.76 -6.62
N PHE A 67 -6.60 6.99 -5.96
CA PHE A 67 -5.32 7.21 -6.62
C PHE A 67 -4.67 5.88 -6.99
N ILE A 68 -4.50 5.61 -8.29
CA ILE A 68 -3.89 4.36 -8.77
C ILE A 68 -2.79 4.63 -9.79
N CYS A 69 -1.78 3.76 -9.89
CA CYS A 69 -0.86 3.77 -11.03
C CYS A 69 -1.45 3.01 -12.22
N SER A 70 -1.08 3.37 -13.46
CA SER A 70 -1.64 2.76 -14.68
C SER A 70 -1.50 1.24 -14.74
N LYS A 71 -0.43 0.67 -14.17
CA LYS A 71 -0.22 -0.79 -14.14
C LYS A 71 -1.28 -1.47 -13.28
N CYS A 72 -1.45 -1.01 -12.05
CA CYS A 72 -2.45 -1.56 -11.13
C CYS A 72 -3.87 -1.36 -11.67
N ASN A 73 -4.14 -0.21 -12.30
CA ASN A 73 -5.45 0.07 -12.87
C ASN A 73 -5.84 -0.97 -13.93
N LYS A 74 -4.94 -1.24 -14.88
CA LYS A 74 -5.15 -2.27 -15.92
C LYS A 74 -5.41 -3.66 -15.33
N ILE A 75 -4.66 -4.07 -14.30
CA ILE A 75 -4.85 -5.37 -13.66
C ILE A 75 -6.19 -5.43 -12.92
N LYS A 76 -6.57 -4.36 -12.20
CA LYS A 76 -7.82 -4.28 -11.43
C LYS A 76 -9.06 -4.29 -12.33
N LEU A 77 -9.11 -3.39 -13.32
CA LEU A 77 -10.27 -3.15 -14.20
C LEU A 77 -10.76 -4.42 -14.92
N ASN A 78 -9.85 -5.36 -15.16
CA ASN A 78 -10.19 -6.61 -15.82
C ASN A 78 -11.19 -7.46 -15.01
N SER A 79 -11.12 -7.46 -13.67
CA SER A 79 -11.75 -8.54 -12.90
C SER A 79 -12.35 -8.16 -11.54
N TYR A 80 -12.09 -6.98 -10.98
CA TYR A 80 -12.40 -6.71 -9.57
C TYR A 80 -13.45 -5.61 -9.36
N ASN A 81 -14.16 -5.69 -8.22
CA ASN A 81 -15.23 -4.77 -7.78
C ASN A 81 -16.40 -4.65 -8.76
N LYS A 82 -16.64 -5.67 -9.61
CA LYS A 82 -17.79 -5.66 -10.55
C LYS A 82 -19.07 -6.18 -9.88
N CYS A 83 -18.93 -6.96 -8.82
CA CYS A 83 -20.00 -7.54 -8.02
C CYS A 83 -19.46 -7.95 -6.65
N VAL A 84 -20.33 -8.40 -5.75
CA VAL A 84 -19.98 -8.82 -4.38
C VAL A 84 -18.93 -9.94 -4.38
N GLU A 85 -18.99 -10.85 -5.35
CA GLU A 85 -18.08 -12.00 -5.47
C GLU A 85 -16.66 -11.59 -5.90
N THR A 86 -16.50 -10.42 -6.51
CA THR A 86 -15.22 -9.91 -7.01
C THR A 86 -14.73 -8.69 -6.24
N GLU A 87 -15.41 -8.33 -5.16
CA GLU A 87 -15.09 -7.17 -4.35
C GLU A 87 -13.76 -7.37 -3.60
N ILE A 88 -12.91 -6.35 -3.58
CA ILE A 88 -11.67 -6.30 -2.80
C ILE A 88 -11.85 -5.40 -1.57
N LEU A 89 -10.91 -5.44 -0.64
CA LEU A 89 -10.88 -4.53 0.50
C LEU A 89 -10.73 -3.07 0.04
N ASN A 90 -11.46 -2.18 0.67
CA ASN A 90 -11.43 -0.75 0.48
C ASN A 90 -10.53 -0.12 1.53
N CYS A 91 -9.35 0.36 1.15
CA CYS A 91 -8.39 0.98 2.08
C CYS A 91 -8.88 2.25 2.80
N CYS A 92 -10.03 2.83 2.41
CA CYS A 92 -10.66 3.93 3.15
C CYS A 92 -11.60 3.43 4.27
N CYS A 93 -12.12 2.21 4.14
CA CYS A 93 -13.12 1.64 5.05
C CYS A 93 -12.54 0.52 5.92
N ASP A 94 -11.70 -0.33 5.33
CA ASP A 94 -11.15 -1.54 5.94
C ASP A 94 -9.75 -1.30 6.52
N GLU A 95 -9.42 -2.06 7.57
CA GLU A 95 -8.07 -2.09 8.17
C GLU A 95 -7.21 -3.15 7.46
N VAL A 96 -6.88 -2.90 6.18
CA VAL A 96 -6.22 -3.88 5.30
C VAL A 96 -4.93 -4.44 5.90
N GLU A 97 -4.15 -3.60 6.58
CA GLU A 97 -2.86 -3.97 7.19
C GLU A 97 -2.97 -4.86 8.44
N ASN A 98 -4.18 -4.99 9.00
CA ASN A 98 -4.50 -5.94 10.06
C ASN A 98 -5.08 -7.24 9.50
N LEU A 99 -5.57 -7.21 8.27
CA LEU A 99 -6.18 -8.35 7.59
C LEU A 99 -5.17 -9.11 6.73
N ILE A 100 -4.22 -8.43 6.09
CA ILE A 100 -3.28 -9.02 5.14
C ILE A 100 -1.84 -8.60 5.48
N ASN A 101 -0.97 -9.60 5.61
CA ASN A 101 0.47 -9.41 5.76
C ASN A 101 1.17 -9.50 4.40
N LEU A 102 2.14 -8.62 4.17
CA LEU A 102 2.96 -8.57 2.96
C LEU A 102 4.44 -8.70 3.34
N GLU A 103 5.05 -9.81 2.95
CA GLU A 103 6.45 -10.10 3.24
C GLU A 103 7.20 -10.36 1.94
N PHE A 104 8.38 -9.75 1.79
CA PHE A 104 9.27 -10.06 0.68
C PHE A 104 10.16 -11.25 1.06
N ASP A 105 10.01 -12.37 0.34
CA ASP A 105 10.86 -13.54 0.46
C ASP A 105 12.08 -13.38 -0.44
N SER A 106 13.22 -13.04 0.16
CA SER A 106 14.49 -12.83 -0.52
C SER A 106 15.11 -14.11 -1.10
N ILE A 107 14.76 -15.28 -0.57
CA ILE A 107 15.27 -16.58 -1.02
C ILE A 107 14.57 -16.99 -2.30
N ASN A 108 13.24 -16.89 -2.33
CA ASN A 108 12.41 -17.29 -3.47
C ASN A 108 12.17 -16.16 -4.48
N ASP A 109 12.67 -14.95 -4.20
CA ASP A 109 12.41 -13.72 -4.96
C ASP A 109 10.91 -13.55 -5.25
N CYS A 110 10.09 -13.55 -4.20
CA CYS A 110 8.64 -13.42 -4.32
C CYS A 110 8.04 -12.66 -3.14
N VAL A 111 6.77 -12.27 -3.27
CA VAL A 111 6.01 -11.69 -2.15
C VAL A 111 5.10 -12.76 -1.56
N LYS A 112 5.29 -13.04 -0.27
CA LYS A 112 4.34 -13.83 0.51
C LYS A 112 3.20 -12.93 0.96
N ILE A 113 1.98 -13.38 0.66
CA ILE A 113 0.75 -12.65 0.98
C ILE A 113 -0.11 -13.60 1.81
N THR A 114 -0.28 -13.28 3.09
CA THR A 114 -0.96 -14.18 4.05
C THR A 114 -2.07 -13.45 4.79
N SER A 115 -3.09 -14.21 5.17
CA SER A 115 -4.19 -13.76 6.02
C SER A 115 -4.78 -14.95 6.77
N ASN A 116 -5.26 -14.70 8.00
CA ASN A 116 -6.07 -15.66 8.75
C ASN A 116 -7.57 -15.44 8.55
N ASN A 117 -7.97 -14.37 7.84
CA ASN A 117 -9.36 -14.05 7.57
C ASN A 117 -9.80 -14.70 6.25
N GLN A 118 -10.95 -15.40 6.28
CA GLN A 118 -11.51 -16.16 5.15
C GLN A 118 -12.66 -15.43 4.43
N GLU A 119 -12.91 -14.16 4.75
CA GLU A 119 -13.89 -13.34 4.05
C GLU A 119 -13.53 -13.21 2.56
N ASN A 120 -14.55 -13.26 1.69
CA ASN A 120 -14.34 -13.24 0.26
C ASN A 120 -13.55 -12.00 -0.22
N LYS A 121 -13.79 -10.82 0.37
CA LYS A 121 -13.04 -9.60 0.03
C LYS A 121 -11.55 -9.72 0.32
N VAL A 122 -11.19 -10.37 1.42
CA VAL A 122 -9.78 -10.64 1.78
C VAL A 122 -9.16 -11.56 0.74
N ILE A 123 -9.82 -12.66 0.40
CA ILE A 123 -9.37 -13.62 -0.61
C ILE A 123 -9.16 -12.94 -1.97
N LYS A 124 -10.13 -12.12 -2.43
CA LYS A 124 -10.02 -11.38 -3.71
C LYS A 124 -8.94 -10.32 -3.69
N THR A 125 -8.70 -9.70 -2.55
CA THR A 125 -7.57 -8.78 -2.38
C THR A 125 -6.25 -9.52 -2.50
N ILE A 126 -6.10 -10.69 -1.86
CA ILE A 126 -4.91 -11.54 -1.97
C ILE A 126 -4.68 -11.99 -3.41
N GLU A 127 -5.73 -12.40 -4.13
CA GLU A 127 -5.65 -12.75 -5.55
C GLU A 127 -5.14 -11.56 -6.39
N LEU A 128 -5.68 -10.36 -6.17
CA LEU A 128 -5.25 -9.15 -6.87
C LEU A 128 -3.78 -8.83 -6.58
N LEU A 129 -3.38 -8.80 -5.31
CA LEU A 129 -2.01 -8.48 -4.92
C LEU A 129 -1.00 -9.51 -5.45
N ASN A 130 -1.37 -10.79 -5.52
CA ASN A 130 -0.55 -11.81 -6.18
C ASN A 130 -0.37 -11.54 -7.69
N LYS A 131 -1.40 -11.05 -8.39
CA LYS A 131 -1.25 -10.61 -9.79
C LYS A 131 -0.29 -9.42 -9.91
N ILE A 132 -0.36 -8.45 -8.98
CA ILE A 132 0.53 -7.26 -8.99
C ILE A 132 1.99 -7.65 -8.71
N TYR A 133 2.24 -8.38 -7.62
CA TYR A 133 3.58 -8.57 -7.06
C TYR A 133 4.26 -9.84 -7.54
N ASN A 134 3.50 -10.92 -7.76
CA ASN A 134 4.04 -12.22 -8.18
C ASN A 134 3.77 -12.52 -9.66
N GLY A 135 3.02 -11.66 -10.35
CA GLY A 135 2.77 -11.83 -11.79
C GLY A 135 1.92 -13.07 -12.12
N ILE A 136 1.09 -13.54 -11.18
CA ILE A 136 0.22 -14.70 -11.43
C ILE A 136 -0.65 -14.42 -12.66
N ASN A 137 -0.57 -15.31 -13.66
CA ASN A 137 -1.28 -15.19 -14.94
C ASN A 137 -0.95 -13.90 -15.74
N SER A 138 0.20 -13.27 -15.48
CA SER A 138 0.66 -12.08 -16.20
C SER A 138 1.56 -12.46 -17.38
N THR A 139 1.34 -11.82 -18.53
CA THR A 139 2.27 -11.84 -19.68
C THR A 139 3.34 -10.75 -19.58
N SER A 140 3.20 -9.81 -18.65
CA SER A 140 4.14 -8.72 -18.39
C SER A 140 5.16 -9.11 -17.32
N ASN A 141 6.42 -8.70 -17.51
CA ASN A 141 7.50 -8.82 -16.50
C ASN A 141 7.55 -7.67 -15.48
N SER A 142 6.59 -6.74 -15.51
CA SER A 142 6.59 -5.57 -14.62
C SER A 142 6.48 -5.91 -13.13
N TYR A 143 6.09 -7.13 -12.76
CA TYR A 143 6.11 -7.61 -11.36
C TYR A 143 7.55 -7.81 -10.84
N LYS A 144 8.52 -8.09 -11.72
CA LYS A 144 9.94 -8.19 -11.35
C LYS A 144 10.48 -6.84 -10.89
N TYR A 145 10.15 -5.77 -11.62
CA TYR A 145 10.57 -4.42 -11.28
C TYR A 145 10.07 -4.00 -9.89
N ILE A 146 8.77 -4.15 -9.60
CA ILE A 146 8.24 -3.77 -8.29
C ILE A 146 8.85 -4.61 -7.15
N ARG A 147 9.16 -5.89 -7.39
CA ARG A 147 9.88 -6.73 -6.41
C ARG A 147 11.29 -6.22 -6.12
N GLU A 148 12.03 -5.80 -7.15
CA GLU A 148 13.35 -5.18 -6.95
C GLU A 148 13.27 -3.89 -6.14
N GLU A 149 12.25 -3.05 -6.37
CA GLU A 149 12.06 -1.83 -5.58
C GLU A 149 11.66 -2.14 -4.13
N ILE A 150 10.78 -3.12 -3.90
CA ILE A 150 10.45 -3.60 -2.55
C ILE A 150 11.70 -4.14 -1.85
N LYS A 151 12.50 -4.95 -2.54
CA LYS A 151 13.74 -5.53 -2.00
C LYS A 151 14.71 -4.45 -1.54
N LYS A 152 14.91 -3.39 -2.32
CA LYS A 152 15.75 -2.25 -1.93
C LYS A 152 15.26 -1.60 -0.63
N GLU A 153 13.96 -1.38 -0.49
CA GLU A 153 13.37 -0.77 0.69
C GLU A 153 13.46 -1.67 1.93
N ILE A 154 13.33 -2.99 1.76
CA ILE A 154 13.51 -3.95 2.85
C ILE A 154 14.97 -4.02 3.30
N VAL A 155 15.93 -4.13 2.37
CA VAL A 155 17.38 -4.12 2.69
C VAL A 155 17.79 -2.81 3.38
N ASP A 156 17.24 -1.68 2.95
CA ASP A 156 17.48 -0.38 3.56
C ASP A 156 16.98 -0.29 5.01
N ILE A 157 15.87 -0.96 5.34
CA ILE A 157 15.37 -1.06 6.71
C ILE A 157 16.14 -2.06 7.54
N ASP A 158 16.41 -3.24 7.00
CA ASP A 158 17.17 -4.30 7.64
C ASP A 158 18.54 -3.77 8.12
N SER A 159 19.28 -3.12 7.21
CA SER A 159 20.57 -2.50 7.56
C SER A 159 20.46 -1.44 8.67
N LYS A 160 19.38 -0.65 8.71
CA LYS A 160 19.13 0.30 9.81
C LYS A 160 18.85 -0.42 11.13
N ILE A 161 18.10 -1.50 11.09
CA ILE A 161 17.77 -2.32 12.26
C ILE A 161 19.02 -3.00 12.81
N GLU A 162 19.86 -3.57 11.96
CA GLU A 162 21.14 -4.15 12.37
C GLU A 162 22.02 -3.14 13.10
N ILE A 163 22.14 -1.93 12.53
CA ILE A 163 22.87 -0.82 13.15
C ILE A 163 22.26 -0.44 14.50
N TYR A 164 20.93 -0.35 14.59
CA TYR A 164 20.23 -0.04 15.84
C TYR A 164 20.50 -1.09 16.92
N ASN A 165 20.43 -2.37 16.56
CA ASN A 165 20.64 -3.49 17.47
C ASN A 165 22.09 -3.61 17.96
N GLN A 166 23.07 -3.17 17.16
CA GLN A 166 24.49 -3.19 17.51
C GLN A 166 24.94 -1.96 18.31
N ALA A 167 24.11 -0.91 18.39
CA ALA A 167 24.46 0.33 19.06
C ALA A 167 24.65 0.11 20.58
N SER A 168 25.81 0.49 21.09
CA SER A 168 26.11 0.47 22.52
C SER A 168 25.30 1.54 23.28
N ILE A 169 25.27 1.45 24.61
CA ILE A 169 24.63 2.46 25.47
C ILE A 169 25.20 3.87 25.23
N ALA A 170 26.47 3.99 24.82
CA ALA A 170 27.11 5.26 24.50
C ALA A 170 26.64 5.84 23.14
N GLU A 171 26.08 5.01 22.26
CA GLU A 171 25.56 5.36 20.93
C GLU A 171 24.06 5.58 20.92
N LYS A 172 23.43 5.68 22.10
CA LYS A 172 21.97 5.82 22.27
C LYS A 172 21.36 6.95 21.43
N LYS A 173 22.07 8.08 21.26
CA LYS A 173 21.63 9.19 20.40
C LYS A 173 21.50 8.79 18.91
N TYR A 174 22.41 7.94 18.43
CA TYR A 174 22.41 7.43 17.06
C TYR A 174 21.30 6.37 16.87
N ALA A 175 21.12 5.51 17.87
CA ALA A 175 19.98 4.58 17.92
C ALA A 175 18.63 5.34 17.88
N ASP A 176 18.50 6.45 18.62
CA ASP A 176 17.30 7.30 18.60
C ASP A 176 17.05 7.95 17.22
N GLU A 177 18.09 8.34 16.50
CA GLU A 177 17.98 8.88 15.12
C GLU A 177 17.54 7.82 14.13
N ILE A 178 18.08 6.60 14.23
CA ILE A 178 17.64 5.46 13.43
C ILE A 178 16.18 5.11 13.75
N GLY A 179 15.79 5.11 15.04
CA GLY A 179 14.40 4.93 15.45
C GLY A 179 13.44 5.98 14.87
N LYS A 180 13.88 7.26 14.79
CA LYS A 180 13.12 8.32 14.11
C LYS A 180 12.99 8.08 12.60
N LEU A 181 14.03 7.55 11.95
CA LEU A 181 13.99 7.22 10.52
C LEU A 181 13.08 6.03 10.24
N LEU A 182 13.15 4.98 11.07
CA LEU A 182 12.23 3.84 11.01
C LEU A 182 10.78 4.31 11.22
N LYS A 183 10.54 5.16 12.24
CA LYS A 183 9.23 5.81 12.46
C LYS A 183 8.77 6.63 11.26
N LYS A 184 9.66 7.39 10.60
CA LYS A 184 9.31 8.14 9.39
C LYS A 184 8.96 7.18 8.25
N ASN A 185 9.73 6.12 8.04
CA ASN A 185 9.48 5.16 6.96
C ASN A 185 8.25 4.28 7.18
N THR A 186 7.85 4.04 8.43
CA THR A 186 6.66 3.25 8.77
C THR A 186 5.42 4.09 9.04
N LYS A 187 5.51 5.29 9.64
CA LYS A 187 4.35 6.18 9.85
C LYS A 187 4.08 7.11 8.66
N SER A 188 5.10 7.50 7.89
CA SER A 188 4.86 8.39 6.74
C SER A 188 4.15 7.63 5.64
N LYS A 189 2.87 7.92 5.48
CA LYS A 189 2.02 7.39 4.41
C LYS A 189 2.46 7.79 3.00
N SER A 190 3.53 8.58 2.87
CA SER A 190 4.14 9.00 1.60
C SER A 190 5.36 8.17 1.19
N SER A 191 5.76 7.17 1.98
CA SER A 191 6.93 6.33 1.69
C SER A 191 6.51 5.12 0.83
N ASN A 192 7.37 4.61 -0.03
CA ASN A 192 7.05 3.44 -0.87
C ASN A 192 6.79 2.18 -0.02
N PHE A 193 5.83 1.34 -0.38
CA PHE A 193 5.67 -0.01 0.21
C PHE A 193 5.58 -0.05 1.75
N VAL A 194 4.89 0.93 2.35
CA VAL A 194 4.72 1.08 3.79
C VAL A 194 4.22 -0.21 4.48
N SER A 195 3.29 -0.94 3.87
CA SER A 195 2.78 -2.20 4.45
C SER A 195 3.85 -3.29 4.52
N PHE A 196 4.78 -3.37 3.56
CA PHE A 196 5.91 -4.29 3.63
C PHE A 196 6.84 -3.92 4.78
N LYS A 197 7.16 -2.64 4.90
CA LYS A 197 8.03 -2.12 5.96
C LYS A 197 7.44 -2.37 7.35
N ARG A 198 6.14 -2.12 7.52
CA ARG A 198 5.42 -2.40 8.76
C ARG A 198 5.39 -3.88 9.08
N THR A 199 5.11 -4.74 8.10
CA THR A 199 5.13 -6.20 8.29
C THR A 199 6.52 -6.68 8.71
N TYR A 200 7.57 -6.17 8.07
CA TYR A 200 8.95 -6.50 8.39
C TYR A 200 9.29 -6.16 9.85
N VAL A 201 9.03 -4.93 10.29
CA VAL A 201 9.29 -4.52 11.69
C VAL A 201 8.41 -5.29 12.68
N LYS A 202 7.15 -5.59 12.34
CA LYS A 202 6.25 -6.42 13.18
C LYS A 202 6.77 -7.84 13.37
N ASN A 203 7.51 -8.40 12.41
CA ASN A 203 8.08 -9.74 12.53
C ASN A 203 9.40 -9.76 13.33
N GLU A 204 10.07 -8.61 13.45
CA GLU A 204 11.30 -8.45 14.23
C GLU A 204 11.01 -8.27 15.73
N THR A 205 11.07 -9.38 16.47
CA THR A 205 10.72 -9.47 17.91
C THR A 205 11.46 -8.49 18.83
N ASN A 206 12.70 -8.11 18.49
CA ASN A 206 13.48 -7.13 19.28
C ASN A 206 12.97 -5.69 19.14
N LEU A 207 12.16 -5.41 18.12
CA LEU A 207 11.70 -4.07 17.77
C LEU A 207 10.26 -3.83 18.22
N ILE A 208 9.44 -4.88 18.38
CA ILE A 208 8.05 -4.74 18.82
C ILE A 208 7.97 -3.93 20.12
N ASN A 209 8.72 -4.29 21.17
CA ASN A 209 8.67 -3.58 22.45
C ASN A 209 9.24 -2.14 22.41
N VAL A 210 10.09 -1.83 21.42
CA VAL A 210 10.68 -0.48 21.22
C VAL A 210 9.77 0.39 20.37
N PHE A 211 9.05 -0.22 19.44
CA PHE A 211 8.22 0.45 18.44
C PHE A 211 6.71 0.27 18.67
N GLU A 212 6.28 -0.41 19.75
CA GLU A 212 4.88 -0.71 20.12
C GLU A 212 4.05 0.57 20.28
N GLU A 213 4.59 1.62 20.93
CA GLU A 213 3.98 2.95 21.03
C GLU A 213 3.89 3.70 19.68
N TYR A 214 4.37 3.08 18.60
CA TYR A 214 4.58 3.70 17.30
C TYR A 214 3.89 2.93 16.16
N PHE A 215 3.07 1.92 16.46
CA PHE A 215 2.10 1.31 15.55
C PHE A 215 0.68 1.72 15.99
N ASP A 216 0.33 2.99 15.75
CA ASP A 216 -1.06 3.47 15.88
C ASP A 216 -1.87 3.14 14.62
#